data_AF-L0A290-F1
#
_entry.id   AF-L0A290-F1
#
_cell.length_a   1.000
_cell.length_b   1.000
_cell.length_c   1.000
_cell.angle_alpha   90.00
_cell.angle_beta   90.00
_cell.angle_gamma   90.00
#
_symmetry.space_group_name_H-M   'P 1'
#
loop_
_entity.id
_entity.type
_entity.pdbx_description
1 polymer ?
#
loop_
_entity_poly.entity_id
_entity_poly.type
_entity_poly.pdbx_seq_one_letter_code
_entity_poly.pdbx_strand_id
1 'polypeptide(L)'
;MLLFALNFALGVSLQFGSRWHPRPLHHALYLLTCLSTVLALALAWKEGHSGTLLLLLVTLLLLVPRTHPGRADHALLATLIGALYVLTAWRLL
;
A
#
# COMPACT_ATOMS: atom_id res chain seq x y z
N MET A 1 5.74 5.84 -0.80
CA MET A 1 5.32 6.37 0.51
C MET A 1 4.11 7.28 0.40
N LEU A 2 4.24 8.44 -0.25
CA LEU A 2 3.17 9.45 -0.28
C LEU A 2 1.81 8.92 -0.80
N LEU A 3 1.82 8.24 -1.95
CA LEU A 3 0.60 7.69 -2.56
C LEU A 3 -0.13 6.72 -1.61
N PHE A 4 0.63 5.81 -0.99
CA PHE A 4 0.09 4.89 0.01
C PHE A 4 -0.47 5.64 1.22
N ALA A 5 0.25 6.63 1.76
CA ALA A 5 -0.18 7.39 2.92
C ALA A 5 -1.50 8.14 2.67
N LEU A 6 -1.64 8.78 1.50
CA LEU A 6 -2.89 9.42 1.09
C LEU A 6 -4.03 8.41 0.94
N ASN A 7 -3.75 7.26 0.31
CA ASN A 7 -4.74 6.19 0.18
C ASN A 7 -5.18 5.62 1.53
N PHE A 8 -4.22 5.43 2.44
CA PHE A 8 -4.43 4.94 3.79
C PHE A 8 -5.26 5.92 4.61
N ALA A 9 -4.96 7.22 4.54
CA ALA A 9 -5.76 8.26 5.22
C ALA A 9 -7.23 8.27 4.76
N LEU A 10 -7.48 8.08 3.46
CA LEU A 10 -8.85 7.92 2.93
C LEU A 10 -9.55 6.64 3.40
N GLY A 11 -8.80 5.56 3.62
CA GLY A 11 -9.33 4.31 4.19
C GLY A 11 -9.65 4.45 5.69
N VAL A 12 -8.76 5.11 6.43
CA VAL A 12 -8.94 5.41 7.86
C VAL A 12 -10.14 6.33 8.09
N SER A 13 -10.31 7.37 7.27
CA SER A 13 -11.48 8.26 7.39
C SER A 13 -12.79 7.49 7.19
N LEU A 14 -12.83 6.54 6.26
CA LEU A 14 -13.98 5.66 6.06
C LEU A 14 -14.21 4.73 7.26
N GLN A 15 -13.15 4.19 7.87
CA GLN A 15 -13.24 3.36 9.07
C GLN A 15 -13.85 4.11 10.27
N PHE A 16 -13.59 5.43 10.37
CA PHE A 16 -14.17 6.31 11.38
C PHE A 16 -15.54 6.89 10.98
N GLY A 17 -16.17 6.38 9.92
CA GLY A 17 -17.53 6.76 9.53
C GLY A 17 -17.64 8.05 8.72
N SER A 18 -16.55 8.56 8.15
CA SER A 18 -16.60 9.68 7.21
C SER A 18 -17.46 9.31 6.00
N ARG A 19 -18.36 10.23 5.62
CA ARG A 19 -19.15 10.13 4.38
C ARG A 19 -18.37 10.61 3.15
N TRP A 20 -17.23 11.28 3.36
CA TRP A 20 -16.39 11.76 2.28
C TRP A 20 -15.33 10.70 1.94
N HIS A 21 -15.66 9.88 0.95
CA HIS A 21 -14.77 8.84 0.42
C HIS A 21 -14.91 8.79 -1.11
N PRO A 22 -14.18 9.64 -1.85
CA PRO A 22 -14.20 9.65 -3.30
C PRO A 22 -13.58 8.36 -3.86
N ARG A 23 -14.43 7.36 -4.14
CA ARG A 23 -14.00 6.03 -4.64
C ARG A 23 -13.06 6.09 -5.86
N PRO A 24 -13.28 6.95 -6.87
CA PRO A 24 -12.35 7.04 -8.00
C PRO A 24 -10.95 7.48 -7.58
N LEU A 25 -10.85 8.45 -6.67
CA LEU A 25 -9.57 8.92 -6.13
C LEU A 25 -8.88 7.81 -5.33
N HIS A 26 -9.62 7.10 -4.48
CA HIS A 26 -9.09 5.98 -3.71
C HIS A 26 -8.53 4.88 -4.62
N HIS A 27 -9.25 4.49 -5.67
CA HIS A 27 -8.75 3.51 -6.64
C HIS A 27 -7.56 4.02 -7.46
N ALA A 28 -7.54 5.29 -7.85
CA ALA A 28 -6.41 5.89 -8.55
C ALA A 28 -5.14 5.90 -7.67
N LEU A 29 -5.27 6.30 -6.41
CA LEU A 29 -4.17 6.30 -5.45
C LEU A 29 -3.66 4.87 -5.18
N TYR A 30 -4.57 3.90 -5.05
CA TYR A 30 -4.21 2.50 -4.90
C TYR A 30 -3.46 1.97 -6.14
N LEU A 31 -3.94 2.24 -7.35
CA LEU A 31 -3.26 1.84 -8.59
C LEU A 31 -1.85 2.45 -8.68
N LEU A 32 -1.73 3.76 -8.44
CA LEU A 32 -0.44 4.45 -8.45
C LEU A 32 0.50 3.90 -7.37
N THR A 33 -0.03 3.53 -6.21
CA THR A 33 0.73 2.85 -5.15
C THR A 33 1.29 1.52 -5.65
N CYS A 34 0.45 0.67 -6.26
CA CYS A 34 0.89 -0.60 -6.84
C CYS A 34 1.98 -0.41 -7.92
N LEU A 35 1.74 0.48 -8.89
CA LEU A 35 2.70 0.74 -9.98
C LEU A 35 4.04 1.25 -9.44
N SER A 36 4.01 2.20 -8.50
CA SER A 36 5.22 2.75 -7.91
C SER A 36 6.04 1.69 -7.14
N THR A 37 5.38 0.76 -6.45
CA THR A 37 6.05 -0.32 -5.73
C THR A 37 6.62 -1.38 -6.67
N VAL A 38 5.92 -1.73 -7.74
CA VAL A 38 6.45 -2.62 -8.79
C VAL A 38 7.67 -1.99 -9.47
N LEU A 39 7.62 -0.69 -9.76
CA LEU A 39 8.75 0.03 -10.34
C LEU A 39 9.96 0.06 -9.38
N ALA A 40 9.72 0.33 -8.10
CA ALA A 40 10.77 0.28 -7.08
C ALA A 40 11.39 -1.12 -6.97
N LEU A 41 10.58 -2.19 -7.04
CA LEU A 41 11.07 -3.57 -7.06
C LEU A 41 11.96 -3.84 -8.29
N ALA A 42 11.50 -3.43 -9.47
CA ALA A 42 12.26 -3.61 -10.71
C ALA A 42 13.61 -2.87 -10.67
N LEU A 43 13.63 -1.65 -10.14
CA LEU A 43 14.87 -0.88 -9.94
C LEU A 43 15.79 -1.55 -8.92
N ALA A 44 15.27 -2.02 -7.78
CA ALA A 44 16.06 -2.70 -6.77
C ALA A 44 16.75 -3.96 -7.34
N TRP A 45 16.03 -4.76 -8.13
CA TRP A 45 16.63 -5.91 -8.81
C TRP A 45 17.65 -5.53 -9.87
N LYS A 46 17.39 -4.48 -10.65
CA LYS A 46 18.34 -3.97 -11.65
C LYS A 46 19.67 -3.55 -11.01
N GLU A 47 19.62 -2.96 -9.82
CA GLU A 47 20.79 -2.55 -9.04
C GLU A 47 21.38 -3.68 -8.17
N GLY A 48 20.85 -4.91 -8.26
CA GLY A 48 21.39 -6.09 -7.55
C GLY A 48 20.98 -6.21 -6.07
N HIS A 49 20.03 -5.42 -5.57
CA HIS A 49 19.48 -5.57 -4.23
C HIS A 49 18.47 -6.72 -4.15
N SER A 50 18.32 -7.35 -2.98
CA SER A 50 17.49 -8.58 -2.83
C SER A 50 15.99 -8.36 -3.15
N GLY A 51 15.50 -7.11 -3.13
CA GLY A 51 14.10 -6.77 -3.45
C GLY A 51 13.04 -7.45 -2.59
N THR A 52 13.43 -8.25 -1.59
CA THR A 52 12.53 -9.20 -0.91
C THR A 52 11.37 -8.51 -0.20
N LEU A 53 11.64 -7.39 0.49
CA LEU A 53 10.59 -6.62 1.17
C LEU A 53 9.65 -5.94 0.17
N LEU A 54 10.17 -5.48 -0.97
CA LEU A 54 9.38 -4.89 -2.06
C LEU A 54 8.49 -5.96 -2.73
N LEU A 55 9.01 -7.17 -2.93
CA LEU A 55 8.23 -8.29 -3.45
C LEU A 55 7.09 -8.69 -2.49
N LEU A 56 7.37 -8.72 -1.19
CA LEU A 56 6.35 -8.95 -0.17
C LEU A 56 5.31 -7.82 -0.16
N LEU A 57 5.72 -6.56 -0.29
CA LEU A 57 4.80 -5.41 -0.43
C LEU A 57 3.90 -5.55 -1.65
N VAL A 58 4.45 -5.89 -2.82
CA VAL A 58 3.64 -6.13 -4.04
C VAL A 58 2.63 -7.24 -3.78
N THR A 59 3.07 -8.35 -3.18
CA THR A 59 2.20 -9.49 -2.88
C THR A 59 1.03 -9.08 -1.98
N LEU A 60 1.31 -8.39 -0.86
CA LEU A 60 0.28 -7.91 0.06
C LEU A 60 -0.66 -6.89 -0.60
N LEU A 61 -0.14 -5.97 -1.40
CA LEU A 61 -0.95 -5.01 -2.14
C LEU A 61 -1.95 -5.75 -3.06
N LEU A 62 -1.53 -6.80 -3.76
CA LEU A 62 -2.40 -7.61 -4.62
C LEU A 62 -3.44 -8.45 -3.86
N LEU A 63 -3.30 -8.61 -2.53
CA LEU A 63 -4.32 -9.23 -1.69
C LEU A 63 -5.43 -8.26 -1.27
N VAL A 64 -5.20 -6.95 -1.30
CA VAL A 64 -6.17 -5.93 -0.86
C VAL A 64 -7.55 -6.08 -1.51
N PRO A 65 -7.69 -6.33 -2.83
CA PRO A 65 -9.00 -6.47 -3.47
C PRO A 65 -9.80 -7.71 -3.02
N ARG A 66 -9.15 -8.66 -2.33
CA ARG A 66 -9.81 -9.85 -1.76
C ARG A 66 -10.42 -9.61 -0.38
N THR A 67 -10.22 -8.43 0.19
CA THR A 67 -10.79 -8.01 1.47
C THR A 67 -11.90 -6.99 1.26
N HIS A 68 -12.71 -6.73 2.28
CA HIS A 68 -13.83 -5.78 2.18
C HIS A 68 -13.52 -4.44 2.84
N PRO A 69 -13.64 -3.30 2.15
CA PRO A 69 -13.40 -1.99 2.75
C PRO A 69 -14.35 -1.74 3.93
N GLY A 70 -13.84 -1.11 5.00
CA GLY A 70 -14.58 -0.86 6.24
C GLY A 70 -14.61 -2.04 7.22
N ARG A 71 -14.09 -3.22 6.84
CA ARG A 71 -13.97 -4.39 7.73
C ARG A 71 -12.56 -4.52 8.32
N ALA A 72 -12.49 -5.24 9.43
CA ALA A 72 -11.26 -5.38 10.22
C ALA A 72 -10.13 -6.11 9.47
N ASP A 73 -10.45 -7.06 8.60
CA ASP A 73 -9.50 -7.75 7.73
C ASP A 73 -8.80 -6.80 6.76
N HIS A 74 -9.56 -5.89 6.14
CA HIS A 74 -9.01 -4.85 5.26
C HIS A 74 -8.14 -3.85 6.03
N ALA A 75 -8.60 -3.40 7.20
CA ALA A 75 -7.85 -2.50 8.06
C ALA A 75 -6.53 -3.12 8.55
N LEU A 76 -6.56 -4.39 8.94
CA LEU A 76 -5.37 -5.14 9.34
C LEU A 76 -4.36 -5.24 8.19
N LEU A 77 -4.82 -5.67 7.01
CA LEU A 77 -3.95 -5.80 5.84
C LEU A 77 -3.32 -4.46 5.44
N ALA A 78 -4.11 -3.38 5.39
CA ALA A 78 -3.62 -2.04 5.10
C ALA A 78 -2.57 -1.58 6.14
N THR A 79 -2.78 -1.89 7.42
CA THR A 79 -1.84 -1.56 8.50
C THR A 79 -0.53 -2.34 8.38
N LEU A 80 -0.60 -3.64 8.07
CA LEU A 80 0.58 -4.47 7.81
C LEU A 80 1.39 -3.96 6.61
N ILE A 81 0.71 -3.57 5.53
CA ILE A 81 1.36 -2.95 4.36
C ILE A 81 2.06 -1.66 4.79
N GLY A 82 1.41 -0.82 5.60
CA GLY A 82 2.02 0.41 6.13
C GLY A 82 3.28 0.16 6.97
N ALA A 83 3.23 -0.80 7.89
CA ALA A 83 4.39 -1.19 8.69
C ALA A 83 5.55 -1.71 7.82
N LEU A 84 5.25 -2.56 6.83
CA LEU A 84 6.24 -3.10 5.90
C LEU A 84 6.85 -2.02 5.02
N TYR A 85 6.08 -1.01 4.66
CA TYR A 85 6.52 0.15 3.92
C TYR A 85 7.53 1.00 4.71
N VAL A 86 7.27 1.24 6.00
CA VAL A 86 8.21 1.90 6.92
C VAL A 86 9.49 1.09 7.05
N LEU A 87 9.38 -0.22 7.26
CA LEU A 87 10.53 -1.13 7.35
C LEU A 87 11.36 -1.14 6.06
N THR A 88 10.70 -1.15 4.90
CA THR A 88 11.36 -1.12 3.60
C THR A 88 12.08 0.21 3.38
N ALA A 89 11.47 1.33 3.74
CA ALA A 89 12.10 2.65 3.66
C ALA A 89 13.33 2.73 4.57
N TRP A 90 13.24 2.26 5.81
CA TRP A 90 14.37 2.21 6.75
C TRP A 90 15.56 1.39 6.21
N ARG A 91 15.29 0.29 5.49
CA ARG A 91 16.31 -0.58 4.91
C ARG A 91 17.01 0.00 3.66
N LEU A 92 16.41 1.00 3.03
CA LEU A 92 16.90 1.61 1.78
C LEU A 92 17.60 2.97 2.02
N LEU A 93 17.54 3.50 3.24
CA LEU A 93 18.31 4.67 3.70
C LEU A 93 19.65 4.21 4.28
#